data_AF-A0AB34ACW8-F1
#
_entry.id   AF-A0AB34ACW8-F1
#
_cell.length_a   1.000
_cell.length_b   1.000
_cell.length_c   1.000
_cell.angle_alpha   90.00
_cell.angle_beta   90.00
_cell.angle_gamma   90.00
#
_symmetry.space_group_name_H-M   'P 1'
#
loop_
_entity.id
_entity.type
_entity.pdbx_description
1 polymer ?
#
loop_
_entity_poly.entity_id
_entity_poly.type
_entity_poly.pdbx_seq_one_letter_code
_entity_poly.pdbx_strand_id
1 'polypeptide(L)'
;MIAIFMIIATYWITVVPNLQVSDYGNFWSRAFNYEVGNPLYQDDNDYFSKYAYQTGFFVYVVGVVKIFGYHIFVIQFLNVIYQALILYVTYLTVNKVFHNIRMARLAVLLLMIDLDWFALNVQTSNQYLGSLMFLLTFYLLMLDKTKY
;
A
#
# COMPACT_ATOMS: atom_id res chain seq x y z
N MET A 1 14.63 3.59 13.37
CA MET A 1 13.37 4.33 13.12
C MET A 1 12.38 3.46 12.37
N ILE A 2 12.68 3.03 11.14
CA ILE A 2 11.76 2.18 10.35
C ILE A 2 11.42 0.84 11.04
N ALA A 3 12.40 0.14 11.62
CA ALA A 3 12.13 -1.10 12.35
C ALA A 3 11.17 -0.89 13.55
N ILE A 4 11.36 0.21 14.29
CA ILE A 4 10.48 0.57 15.41
C ILE A 4 9.08 0.89 14.89
N PHE A 5 8.98 1.64 13.80
CA PHE A 5 7.71 1.93 13.11
C PHE A 5 6.99 0.63 12.74
N MET A 6 7.68 -0.33 12.12
CA MET A 6 7.10 -1.62 11.73
C MET A 6 6.56 -2.40 12.93
N ILE A 7 7.27 -2.41 14.06
CA ILE A 7 6.80 -3.07 15.29
C ILE A 7 5.50 -2.42 15.77
N ILE A 8 5.48 -1.09 15.83
CA ILE A 8 4.30 -0.32 16.27
C ILE A 8 3.13 -0.53 15.30
N ALA A 9 3.37 -0.45 13.99
CA ALA A 9 2.36 -0.62 12.95
C ALA A 9 1.80 -2.06 12.93
N THR A 10 2.66 -3.06 13.13
CA THR A 10 2.22 -4.46 13.23
C THR A 10 1.39 -4.69 14.50
N TYR A 11 1.78 -4.10 15.62
CA TYR A 11 0.95 -4.14 16.83
C TYR A 11 -0.40 -3.44 16.62
N TRP A 12 -0.39 -2.27 15.98
CA TRP A 12 -1.61 -1.50 15.67
C TRP A 12 -2.66 -2.29 14.90
N ILE A 13 -2.25 -2.99 13.83
CA ILE A 13 -3.19 -3.82 13.03
C ILE A 13 -3.77 -5.02 13.80
N THR A 14 -3.18 -5.40 14.95
CA THR A 14 -3.73 -6.46 15.82
C THR A 14 -4.73 -5.96 16.85
N VAL A 15 -4.72 -4.65 17.14
CA VAL A 15 -5.55 -4.04 18.19
C VAL A 15 -6.77 -3.33 17.62
N VAL A 16 -6.63 -2.73 16.44
CA VAL A 16 -7.70 -1.94 15.82
C VAL A 16 -8.71 -2.84 15.10
N PRO A 17 -10.02 -2.53 15.16
CA PRO A 17 -11.03 -3.31 14.45
C PRO A 17 -10.77 -3.39 12.94
N ASN A 18 -10.84 -4.61 12.40
CA ASN A 18 -10.51 -4.92 10.99
C ASN A 18 -11.67 -4.64 10.02
N LEU A 19 -12.59 -3.73 10.35
CA LEU A 19 -13.77 -3.46 9.54
C LEU A 19 -13.37 -2.78 8.22
N GLN A 20 -13.71 -3.42 7.10
CA GLN A 20 -13.46 -2.94 5.75
C GLN A 20 -14.69 -2.20 5.23
N VAL A 21 -14.59 -0.88 5.04
CA VAL A 21 -15.71 -0.02 4.61
C VAL A 21 -15.44 0.65 3.27
N SER A 22 -16.50 1.05 2.57
CA SER A 22 -16.44 1.72 1.27
C SER A 22 -15.63 0.91 0.24
N ASP A 23 -14.58 1.49 -0.32
CA ASP A 23 -13.79 0.91 -1.42
C ASP A 23 -13.01 -0.31 -0.93
N TYR A 24 -12.48 -0.25 0.29
CA TYR A 24 -11.76 -1.35 0.93
C TYR A 24 -12.66 -2.57 1.14
N GLY A 25 -13.92 -2.33 1.49
CA GLY A 25 -14.95 -3.37 1.59
C GLY A 25 -15.22 -4.04 0.25
N ASN A 26 -15.26 -3.28 -0.85
CA ASN A 26 -15.43 -3.85 -2.20
C ASN A 26 -14.26 -4.76 -2.60
N PHE A 27 -13.02 -4.36 -2.31
CA PHE A 27 -11.86 -5.21 -2.56
C PHE A 27 -11.87 -6.49 -1.73
N TRP A 28 -12.14 -6.36 -0.44
CA TRP A 28 -12.08 -7.49 0.49
C TRP A 28 -13.21 -8.48 0.25
N SER A 29 -14.46 -8.03 0.32
CA SER A 29 -15.64 -8.91 0.23
C SER A 29 -15.73 -9.66 -1.09
N ARG A 30 -15.34 -9.04 -2.21
CA ARG A 30 -15.38 -9.67 -3.54
C ARG A 30 -14.23 -10.61 -3.80
N ALA A 31 -13.12 -10.51 -3.05
CA ALA A 31 -12.03 -11.45 -3.16
C ALA A 31 -12.38 -12.82 -2.55
N PHE A 32 -13.40 -12.89 -1.69
CA PHE A 32 -13.89 -14.14 -1.13
C PHE A 32 -14.43 -15.05 -2.24
N ASN A 33 -13.77 -16.20 -2.43
CA ASN A 33 -14.11 -17.19 -3.46
C ASN A 33 -14.12 -16.63 -4.90
N TYR A 34 -13.35 -15.58 -5.19
CA TYR A 34 -13.21 -15.11 -6.56
C TYR A 34 -12.45 -16.13 -7.41
N GLU A 35 -13.09 -16.68 -8.44
CA GLU A 35 -12.45 -17.58 -9.40
C GLU A 35 -11.95 -16.80 -10.61
N VAL A 36 -10.71 -17.09 -11.01
CA VAL A 36 -10.12 -16.46 -12.20
C VAL A 36 -10.88 -16.95 -13.43
N GLY A 37 -11.43 -16.01 -14.20
CA GLY A 37 -12.34 -16.27 -15.31
C GLY A 37 -13.75 -15.75 -15.06
N ASN A 38 -14.13 -15.53 -13.80
CA ASN A 38 -15.41 -14.92 -13.49
C ASN A 38 -15.43 -13.43 -13.89
N PRO A 39 -16.58 -12.89 -14.33
CA PRO A 39 -16.73 -11.46 -14.55
C PRO A 39 -16.49 -10.67 -13.27
N LEU A 40 -15.73 -9.58 -13.36
CA LEU A 40 -15.43 -8.71 -12.22
C LEU A 40 -16.61 -7.79 -11.84
N TYR A 41 -17.45 -7.49 -12.83
CA TYR A 41 -18.67 -6.69 -12.70
C TYR A 41 -19.79 -7.34 -13.51
N GLN A 42 -21.05 -7.10 -13.12
CA GLN A 42 -22.23 -7.66 -13.79
C GLN A 42 -23.02 -6.61 -14.59
N ASP A 43 -22.93 -5.34 -14.20
CA ASP A 43 -23.64 -4.24 -14.85
C ASP A 43 -22.82 -2.93 -14.81
N ASP A 44 -23.30 -1.90 -15.51
CA ASP A 44 -22.65 -0.58 -15.60
C ASP A 44 -22.69 0.23 -14.30
N ASN A 45 -23.51 -0.19 -13.34
CA ASN A 45 -23.64 0.45 -12.04
C ASN A 45 -22.75 -0.15 -10.96
N ASP A 46 -22.15 -1.31 -11.23
CA ASP A 46 -21.20 -1.99 -10.37
C ASP A 46 -19.93 -1.15 -10.09
N TYR A 47 -19.34 -1.36 -8.91
CA TYR A 47 -18.12 -0.67 -8.46
C TYR A 47 -16.97 -0.79 -9.48
N PHE A 48 -16.65 -1.98 -9.97
CA PHE A 48 -15.51 -2.15 -10.89
C PHE A 48 -15.82 -1.72 -12.33
N SER A 49 -17.09 -1.59 -12.69
CA SER A 49 -17.47 -0.94 -13.95
C SER A 49 -17.21 0.57 -13.89
N LYS A 50 -17.63 1.22 -12.79
CA LYS A 50 -17.41 2.66 -12.55
C LYS A 50 -15.96 3.03 -12.28
N TYR A 51 -15.23 2.18 -11.57
CA TYR A 51 -13.86 2.42 -11.12
C TYR A 51 -12.89 1.39 -11.70
N ALA A 52 -12.92 1.21 -13.03
CA ALA A 52 -12.12 0.21 -13.74
C ALA A 52 -10.61 0.29 -13.44
N TYR A 53 -10.08 1.49 -13.14
CA TYR A 53 -8.67 1.68 -12.77
C TYR A 53 -8.27 0.97 -11.45
N GLN A 54 -9.24 0.65 -10.59
CA GLN A 54 -9.01 -0.09 -9.35
C GLN A 54 -8.80 -1.60 -9.56
N THR A 55 -9.08 -2.11 -10.77
CA THR A 55 -8.98 -3.54 -11.10
C THR A 55 -7.59 -4.09 -10.86
N GLY A 56 -6.54 -3.33 -11.16
CA GLY A 56 -5.15 -3.78 -10.95
C GLY A 56 -4.86 -4.10 -9.48
N PHE A 57 -5.38 -3.30 -8.55
CA PHE A 57 -5.24 -3.57 -7.13
C PHE A 57 -6.11 -4.75 -6.69
N PHE A 58 -7.31 -4.90 -7.23
CA PHE A 58 -8.15 -6.07 -6.93
C PHE A 58 -7.48 -7.38 -7.34
N VAL A 59 -6.86 -7.44 -8.51
CA VAL A 59 -6.09 -8.61 -8.97
C VAL A 59 -4.97 -8.94 -7.98
N TYR A 60 -4.29 -7.92 -7.45
CA TYR A 60 -3.29 -8.09 -6.39
C TYR A 60 -3.92 -8.71 -5.13
N VAL A 61 -5.07 -8.22 -4.65
CA VAL A 61 -5.77 -8.75 -3.47
C VAL A 61 -6.16 -10.22 -3.68
N VAL A 62 -6.75 -10.57 -4.83
CA VAL A 62 -7.09 -11.96 -5.18
C VAL A 62 -5.85 -12.85 -5.20
N GLY A 63 -4.74 -12.35 -5.75
CA GLY A 63 -3.46 -13.08 -5.75
C GLY A 63 -2.96 -13.40 -4.34
N VAL A 64 -3.02 -12.41 -3.43
CA VAL A 64 -2.65 -12.62 -2.02
C VAL A 64 -3.57 -13.65 -1.36
N VAL A 65 -4.89 -13.53 -1.57
CA VAL A 65 -5.88 -14.47 -1.01
C VAL A 65 -5.66 -15.89 -1.54
N LYS A 66 -5.28 -16.07 -2.81
CA LYS A 66 -4.96 -17.40 -3.36
C LYS A 66 -3.72 -18.03 -2.73
N ILE A 67 -2.71 -17.24 -2.39
CA ILE A 67 -1.45 -17.75 -1.83
C ILE A 67 -1.58 -18.02 -0.32
N PHE A 68 -2.20 -17.10 0.41
CA PHE A 68 -2.20 -17.12 1.87
C PHE A 68 -3.56 -17.43 2.51
N GLY A 69 -4.62 -17.58 1.71
CA GLY A 69 -5.99 -17.73 2.18
C GLY A 69 -6.68 -16.40 2.46
N TYR A 70 -7.98 -16.47 2.79
CA TYR A 70 -8.81 -15.30 3.07
C TYR A 70 -8.59 -14.77 4.50
N HIS A 71 -7.40 -14.22 4.74
CA HIS A 71 -7.00 -13.64 6.02
C HIS A 71 -6.63 -12.16 5.88
N ILE A 72 -7.47 -11.27 6.42
CA ILE A 72 -7.28 -9.82 6.32
C ILE A 72 -5.94 -9.36 6.89
N PHE A 73 -5.47 -10.04 7.93
CA PHE A 73 -4.17 -9.78 8.57
C PHE A 73 -3.02 -9.80 7.56
N VAL A 74 -3.05 -10.67 6.54
CA VAL A 74 -1.99 -10.76 5.54
C VAL A 74 -1.91 -9.48 4.71
N ILE A 75 -3.05 -8.96 4.27
CA ILE A 75 -3.14 -7.70 3.52
C ILE A 75 -2.66 -6.53 4.40
N GLN A 76 -3.10 -6.49 5.66
CA GLN A 76 -2.71 -5.46 6.62
C GLN A 76 -1.20 -5.48 6.89
N PHE A 77 -0.63 -6.67 7.06
CA PHE A 77 0.81 -6.83 7.25
C PHE A 77 1.60 -6.43 6.00
N LEU A 78 1.09 -6.74 4.80
CA LEU A 78 1.67 -6.26 3.55
C LEU A 78 1.64 -4.73 3.46
N ASN A 79 0.57 -4.08 3.92
CA ASN A 79 0.54 -2.61 4.03
C ASN A 79 1.65 -2.09 4.95
N VAL A 80 1.90 -2.73 6.10
CA VAL A 80 3.00 -2.36 6.99
C VAL A 80 4.36 -2.49 6.28
N ILE A 81 4.55 -3.56 5.51
CA ILE A 81 5.75 -3.74 4.68
C ILE A 81 5.85 -2.60 3.64
N TYR A 82 4.77 -2.26 2.96
CA TYR A 82 4.75 -1.18 1.97
C TYR A 82 5.02 0.19 2.61
N GLN A 83 4.47 0.47 3.79
CA GLN A 83 4.80 1.67 4.57
C GLN A 83 6.31 1.72 4.85
N ALA A 84 6.92 0.62 5.30
CA ALA A 84 8.36 0.57 5.57
C ALA A 84 9.20 0.81 4.31
N LEU A 85 8.80 0.24 3.18
CA LEU A 85 9.44 0.47 1.89
C LEU A 85 9.27 1.91 1.41
N ILE A 86 8.10 2.51 1.60
CA ILE A 86 7.85 3.94 1.30
C ILE A 86 8.78 4.83 2.13
N LEU A 87 8.93 4.56 3.43
CA LEU A 87 9.86 5.31 4.29
C LEU A 87 11.30 5.16 3.81
N TYR A 88 11.69 3.95 3.41
CA TYR A 88 13.03 3.69 2.88
C TYR A 88 13.27 4.41 1.54
N VAL A 89 12.34 4.32 0.59
CA VAL A 89 12.46 5.02 -0.70
C VAL A 89 12.43 6.52 -0.51
N THR A 90 11.60 7.06 0.39
CA THR A 90 11.60 8.48 0.77
C THR A 90 12.97 8.92 1.26
N TYR A 91 13.60 8.13 2.15
CA TYR A 91 14.96 8.40 2.60
C TYR A 91 15.96 8.47 1.43
N LEU A 92 15.91 7.48 0.53
CA LEU A 92 16.82 7.42 -0.62
C LEU A 92 16.60 8.61 -1.57
N THR A 93 15.35 8.94 -1.88
CA THR A 93 14.98 10.05 -2.77
C THR A 93 15.44 11.38 -2.18
N VAL A 94 15.15 11.67 -0.91
CA VAL A 94 15.54 12.94 -0.29
C VAL A 94 17.06 13.05 -0.18
N ASN A 95 17.75 11.97 0.17
CA ASN A 95 19.22 11.99 0.20
C ASN A 95 19.81 12.16 -1.20
N LYS A 96 19.18 11.62 -2.25
CA LYS A 96 19.62 11.80 -3.64
C LYS A 96 19.44 13.23 -4.14
N VAL A 97 18.35 13.89 -3.77
CA VAL A 97 18.05 15.27 -4.19
C VAL A 97 18.92 16.27 -3.42
N PHE A 98 18.95 16.18 -2.10
CA PHE A 98 19.57 17.20 -1.25
C PHE A 98 20.98 16.86 -0.78
N HIS A 99 21.46 15.64 -1.04
CA HIS A 99 22.75 15.14 -0.54
C HIS A 99 22.91 15.33 0.98
N ASN A 100 21.81 15.23 1.72
CA ASN A 100 21.73 15.57 3.14
C ASN A 100 20.96 14.51 3.93
N ILE A 101 21.71 13.75 4.72
CA ILE A 101 21.17 12.67 5.57
C ILE A 101 20.21 13.20 6.64
N ARG A 102 20.43 14.41 7.17
CA ARG A 102 19.55 14.99 8.20
C ARG A 102 18.18 15.32 7.61
N MET A 103 18.16 15.88 6.41
CA MET A 103 16.92 16.14 5.66
C MET A 103 16.18 14.85 5.34
N ALA A 104 16.90 13.80 4.91
CA ALA A 104 16.30 12.50 4.63
C ALA A 104 15.68 11.86 5.89
N ARG A 105 16.36 11.93 7.04
CA ARG A 105 15.82 11.44 8.32
C ARG A 105 14.62 12.25 8.79
N LEU A 106 14.64 13.57 8.59
CA LEU A 106 13.52 14.44 8.94
C LEU A 106 12.29 14.15 8.07
N ALA A 107 12.45 13.97 6.76
CA ALA A 107 11.35 13.59 5.87
C ALA A 107 10.71 12.26 6.27
N VAL A 108 11.53 11.26 6.59
CA VAL A 108 11.05 9.97 7.14
C VAL A 108 10.30 10.17 8.46
N LEU A 109 10.84 10.99 9.37
CA LEU A 109 10.19 11.25 10.66
C LEU A 109 8.82 11.90 10.48
N LEU A 110 8.71 12.90 9.60
CA LEU A 110 7.45 13.59 9.32
C LEU A 110 6.40 12.65 8.74
N LEU A 111 6.78 11.76 7.83
CA LEU A 111 5.86 10.77 7.28
C LEU A 111 5.48 9.70 8.31
N MET A 112 6.40 9.30 9.21
CA MET A 112 6.10 8.34 10.27
C MET A 112 5.05 8.82 11.28
N ILE A 113 4.93 10.13 11.50
CA ILE A 113 3.99 10.72 12.47
C ILE A 113 2.69 11.21 11.82
N ASP A 114 2.56 11.08 10.50
CA ASP A 114 1.31 11.30 9.79
C ASP A 114 0.32 10.21 10.20
N LEU A 115 -0.64 10.57 11.06
CA LEU A 115 -1.58 9.63 11.66
C LEU A 115 -2.57 9.05 10.64
N ASP A 116 -2.99 9.84 9.66
CA ASP A 116 -3.94 9.39 8.65
C ASP A 116 -3.27 8.36 7.72
N TRP A 117 -2.03 8.67 7.30
CA TRP A 117 -1.21 7.74 6.55
C TRP A 117 -0.78 6.52 7.37
N PHE A 118 -0.62 6.65 8.68
CA PHE A 118 -0.29 5.51 9.55
C PHE A 118 -1.50 4.58 9.72
N ALA A 119 -2.64 5.13 10.11
CA ALA A 119 -3.80 4.36 10.57
C ALA A 119 -4.49 3.57 9.44
N LEU A 120 -4.29 3.94 8.18
CA LEU A 120 -4.94 3.30 7.04
C LEU A 120 -4.43 1.87 6.77
N ASN A 121 -3.36 1.41 7.43
CA ASN A 121 -2.78 0.08 7.21
C ASN A 121 -3.70 -1.07 7.63
N VAL A 122 -4.74 -0.79 8.42
CA VAL A 122 -5.81 -1.73 8.79
C VAL A 122 -6.78 -2.04 7.64
N GLN A 123 -6.75 -1.26 6.57
CA GLN A 123 -7.67 -1.39 5.43
C GLN A 123 -7.03 -2.15 4.27
N THR A 124 -7.85 -2.75 3.40
CA THR A 124 -7.45 -3.33 2.11
C THR A 124 -7.19 -2.20 1.14
N SER A 125 -6.18 -1.39 1.44
CA SER A 125 -5.95 -0.09 0.79
C SER A 125 -4.97 -0.20 -0.36
N ASN A 126 -5.39 0.31 -1.51
CA ASN A 126 -4.54 0.47 -2.70
C ASN A 126 -3.47 1.57 -2.51
N GLN A 127 -3.62 2.43 -1.51
CA GLN A 127 -2.82 3.64 -1.38
C GLN A 127 -1.34 3.35 -1.11
N TYR A 128 -1.00 2.34 -0.29
CA TYR A 128 0.40 2.05 0.01
C TYR A 128 1.14 1.45 -1.17
N LEU A 129 0.57 0.43 -1.80
CA LEU A 129 1.20 -0.18 -2.98
C LEU A 129 1.33 0.84 -4.11
N GLY A 130 0.27 1.63 -4.36
CA GLY A 130 0.30 2.71 -5.34
C GLY A 130 1.35 3.77 -5.04
N SER A 131 1.41 4.25 -3.79
CA SER A 131 2.40 5.25 -3.35
C SER A 131 3.84 4.75 -3.46
N LEU A 132 4.07 3.46 -3.11
CA LEU A 132 5.38 2.84 -3.26
C LEU A 132 5.82 2.80 -4.73
N MET A 133 4.95 2.33 -5.62
CA MET A 133 5.26 2.28 -7.06
C MET A 133 5.49 3.67 -7.64
N PHE A 134 4.69 4.66 -7.22
CA PHE A 134 4.85 6.05 -7.62
C PHE A 134 6.21 6.61 -7.17
N LEU A 135 6.55 6.50 -5.89
CA LEU A 135 7.83 6.97 -5.35
C LEU A 135 9.03 6.26 -5.97
N LEU A 136 8.92 4.95 -6.16
CA LEU A 136 9.96 4.15 -6.80
C LEU A 136 10.21 4.63 -8.24
N THR A 137 9.15 4.98 -8.97
CA THR A 137 9.28 5.51 -10.34
C THR A 137 10.15 6.78 -10.35
N PHE A 138 9.89 7.75 -9.48
CA PHE A 138 10.73 8.95 -9.40
C PHE A 138 12.16 8.64 -8.98
N TYR A 139 12.34 7.75 -8.01
CA TYR A 139 13.67 7.36 -7.59
C TYR A 139 14.48 6.73 -8.73
N LEU A 140 13.87 5.80 -9.48
CA LEU A 140 14.50 5.15 -10.62
C LEU A 140 14.83 6.16 -11.74
N LEU A 141 13.94 7.11 -12.03
CA LEU A 141 14.21 8.18 -12.98
C LEU A 141 15.41 9.06 -12.58
N MET A 142 15.69 9.22 -11.28
CA MET A 142 16.88 9.93 -10.79
C MET A 142 18.17 9.09 -10.85
N LEU A 143 18.05 7.77 -11.00
CA LEU A 143 19.19 6.87 -11.19
C LEU A 143 19.55 6.71 -12.66
N ASP A 144 18.61 6.95 -13.57
CA ASP A 144 18.83 6.85 -14.99
C ASP A 144 19.88 7.87 -15.45
N LYS A 145 21.04 7.33 -15.88
CA LYS A 145 22.17 8.11 -16.41
C LYS A 145 22.03 8.39 -17.90
N THR A 146 20.99 7.88 -18.58
CA THR A 146 20.80 8.11 -20.02
C THR A 146 20.19 9.49 -20.35
N LYS A 147 19.91 10.30 -19.33
CA LYS A 147 19.82 11.76 -19.48
C LYS A 147 21.09 12.40 -18.92
N TYR A 148 21.81 13.07 -19.84
CA TYR A 148 23.16 13.66 -19.78
C TYR A 148 24.29 12.72 -20.21
#